data_AF-A0A1C3HKN9-F1
#
_entry.id   AF-A0A1C3HKN9-F1
#
_cell.length_a   1.000
_cell.length_b   1.000
_cell.length_c   1.000
_cell.angle_alpha   90.00
_cell.angle_beta   90.00
_cell.angle_gamma   90.00
#
_symmetry.space_group_name_H-M   'P 1'
#
loop_
_entity.id
_entity.type
_entity.pdbx_description
1 polymer ?
#
loop_
_entity_poly.entity_id
_entity_poly.type
_entity_poly.pdbx_seq_one_letter_code
_entity_poly.pdbx_strand_id
1 'polypeptide(L)' 'MLKILALLTVAVFAIQIFVLYRNDWVYRQRCRVMDHFGPLLYELLPPYHVMLWKVWVWNVNKFLPGTSAPDNPPEERNYD' A
#
# COMPACT_ATOMS: atom_id res chain seq x y z
N MET A 1 4.64 33.64 -15.12
CA MET A 1 3.39 33.11 -14.53
C MET A 1 2.97 31.78 -15.13
N LEU A 2 2.83 31.64 -16.46
CA LEU A 2 2.37 30.38 -17.09
C LEU A 2 3.22 29.15 -16.74
N LYS A 3 4.56 29.27 -16.73
CA LYS A 3 5.49 28.18 -16.36
C LYS A 3 5.32 27.72 -14.91
N ILE A 4 5.03 28.64 -13.99
CA ILE A 4 4.83 28.35 -12.56
C ILE A 4 3.49 27.62 -12.39
N LEU A 5 2.46 28.06 -13.11
CA LEU A 5 1.15 27.40 -13.11
C LEU A 5 1.27 25.96 -13.65
N ALA A 6 1.98 25.76 -14.76
CA ALA A 6 2.22 24.45 -15.34
C ALA A 6 2.98 23.50 -14.40
N LEU A 7 4.03 24.01 -13.73
CA LEU A 7 4.76 23.24 -12.72
C LEU A 7 3.87 22.82 -11.53
N LEU A 8 3.02 23.73 -11.05
CA LEU A 8 2.04 23.43 -10.00
C LEU A 8 1.05 22.36 -10.44
N THR A 9 0.50 22.46 -11.66
CA THR A 9 -0.44 21.46 -12.19
C THR A 9 0.20 20.08 -12.26
N VAL A 10 1.43 19.98 -12.79
CA VAL A 10 2.16 18.71 -12.87
C VAL A 10 2.44 18.14 -11.48
N ALA A 11 2.84 18.98 -10.51
CA ALA A 11 3.08 18.55 -9.14
C ALA A 11 1.81 18.01 -8.48
N VAL A 12 0.67 18.70 -8.63
CA VAL A 12 -0.62 18.24 -8.10
C VAL A 12 -1.04 16.92 -8.74
N PHE A 13 -0.89 16.77 -10.06
CA PHE A 13 -1.18 15.52 -10.75
C PHE A 13 -0.31 14.37 -10.25
N ALA A 14 1.00 14.60 -10.08
CA ALA A 14 1.91 13.60 -9.56
C ALA A 14 1.52 13.17 -8.13
N ILE A 15 1.13 14.11 -7.28
CA ILE A 15 0.65 13.82 -5.92
C ILE A 15 -0.63 12.99 -5.96
N GLN A 16 -1.59 13.32 -6.83
CA GLN A 16 -2.84 12.55 -6.95
C GLN A 16 -2.58 11.12 -7.42
N ILE A 17 -1.75 10.94 -8.46
CA ILE A 17 -1.36 9.61 -8.95
C ILE A 17 -0.67 8.83 -7.84
N PHE A 18 0.24 9.47 -7.10
CA PHE A 18 0.92 8.84 -5.98
C PHE A 18 -0.04 8.38 -4.88
N VAL A 19 -1.02 9.22 -4.51
CA VAL A 19 -2.03 8.88 -3.50
C VAL A 19 -2.91 7.73 -3.97
N LEU A 20 -3.32 7.70 -5.24
CA LEU A 20 -4.09 6.60 -5.82
C LEU A 20 -3.30 5.29 -5.81
N TYR A 21 -2.04 5.33 -6.26
CA TYR A 21 -1.15 4.18 -6.22
C TYR A 21 -0.94 3.68 -4.79
N ARG A 22 -0.72 4.59 -3.83
CA ARG A 22 -0.55 4.23 -2.43
C ARG A 22 -1.81 3.62 -1.84
N ASN A 23 -2.98 4.14 -2.20
CA ASN A 23 -4.27 3.60 -1.77
C ASN A 23 -4.49 2.17 -2.26
N ASP A 24 -4.28 1.93 -3.56
CA ASP A 24 -4.36 0.59 -4.15
C ASP A 24 -3.36 -0.38 -3.49
N TRP A 25 -2.12 0.07 -3.27
CA TRP A 25 -1.11 -0.72 -2.59
C TRP A 25 -1.55 -1.11 -1.17
N VAL A 26 -2.04 -0.16 -0.35
CA VAL A 26 -2.49 -0.45 1.03
C VAL A 26 -3.64 -1.45 1.03
N TYR A 27 -4.60 -1.28 0.12
CA TYR A 27 -5.71 -2.20 -0.05
C TYR A 27 -5.22 -3.62 -0.37
N ARG A 28 -4.35 -3.77 -1.39
CA ARG A 28 -3.78 -5.06 -1.78
C ARG A 28 -3.01 -5.73 -0.65
N GLN A 29 -2.20 -4.97 0.11
CA GLN A 29 -1.45 -5.54 1.23
C GLN A 29 -2.38 -6.05 2.34
N ARG A 30 -3.41 -5.29 2.67
CA ARG A 30 -4.41 -5.69 3.67
C ARG A 30 -5.17 -6.94 3.25
N CYS A 31 -5.58 -7.03 1.98
CA CYS A 31 -6.18 -8.24 1.42
C CYS A 31 -5.22 -9.42 1.46
N ARG A 32 -3.96 -9.25 1.05
CA ARG A 32 -2.93 -10.30 1.13
C ARG A 32 -2.75 -10.82 2.55
N VAL A 33 -2.72 -9.93 3.54
CA VAL A 33 -2.57 -10.37 4.93
C VAL A 33 -3.79 -11.13 5.42
N MET A 34 -4.99 -10.63 5.13
CA MET A 34 -6.24 -11.31 5.46
C MET A 34 -6.28 -12.71 4.82
N ASP A 35 -5.91 -12.81 3.55
CA ASP A 35 -5.96 -14.06 2.78
C ASP A 35 -4.91 -15.09 3.26
N HIS A 36 -3.69 -14.67 3.57
CA HIS A 36 -2.60 -15.59 3.92
C HIS A 36 -2.50 -15.90 5.42
N PHE A 37 -2.79 -14.91 6.28
CA PHE A 37 -2.55 -15.01 7.71
C PHE A 37 -3.84 -14.98 8.55
N GLY A 38 -4.97 -14.69 7.91
CA GLY A 38 -6.27 -14.64 8.56
C GLY A 38 -6.50 -13.38 9.39
N PRO A 39 -7.66 -13.32 10.08
CA PRO A 39 -8.13 -12.11 10.75
C PRO A 39 -7.27 -11.70 11.95
N LEU A 40 -6.62 -12.65 12.61
CA LEU A 40 -5.87 -12.39 13.84
C LEU A 40 -4.56 -11.62 13.57
N LEU A 41 -3.85 -11.94 12.49
CA LEU A 41 -2.69 -11.16 12.04
C LEU A 41 -3.09 -9.89 11.29
N TYR A 42 -4.27 -9.87 10.67
CA TYR A 42 -4.81 -8.67 10.06
C TYR A 42 -5.02 -7.54 11.08
N GLU A 43 -5.45 -7.85 12.30
CA GLU A 43 -5.61 -6.87 13.37
C GLU A 43 -4.29 -6.27 13.87
N LEU A 44 -3.16 -6.95 13.66
CA LEU A 44 -1.82 -6.43 13.99
C LEU A 44 -1.36 -5.34 13.01
N LEU A 45 -1.99 -5.22 11.83
CA LEU A 45 -1.63 -4.17 10.89
C LEU A 45 -2.01 -2.80 11.44
N PRO A 46 -1.19 -1.77 11.16
CA PRO A 46 -1.59 -0.41 11.42
C PRO A 46 -2.95 -0.09 10.77
N PRO A 47 -3.73 0.86 11.33
CA PRO A 47 -4.97 1.30 10.72
C PRO A 47 -4.76 1.78 9.27
N TYR A 48 -5.79 1.63 8.43
CA TYR A 48 -5.71 1.94 6.99
C TYR A 48 -5.14 3.35 6.72
N HIS A 49 -5.66 4.36 7.41
CA HIS A 49 -5.21 5.75 7.26
C HIS A 49 -3.74 5.92 7.65
N VAL A 50 -3.24 5.18 8.64
CA VAL A 50 -1.84 5.21 9.04
C VAL A 50 -0.98 4.66 7.92
N MET A 51 -1.37 3.54 7.30
CA MET A 51 -0.64 2.97 6.16
C MET A 51 -0.71 3.86 4.92
N LEU A 52 -1.84 4.55 4.68
CA LEU A 52 -2.03 5.45 3.56
C LEU A 52 -1.12 6.69 3.66
N TRP A 53 -1.12 7.36 4.81
CA TRP A 53 -0.41 8.63 5.00
C TRP A 53 1.05 8.47 5.41
N LYS A 54 1.38 7.43 6.18
CA LYS A 54 2.77 7.18 6.58
C LYS A 54 3.48 6.42 5.48
N VAL A 55 4.12 7.19 4.60
CA VAL A 55 4.94 6.68 3.50
C VAL A 55 6.01 5.70 3.97
N TRP A 56 6.54 5.76 5.19
CA TRP A 56 7.55 4.80 5.65
C TRP A 56 7.04 3.36 5.85
N VAL A 57 5.71 3.13 5.84
CA VAL A 57 5.10 1.80 6.01
C VAL A 57 5.09 1.05 4.68
N TRP A 58 6.26 0.81 4.09
CA TRP A 58 6.38 0.04 2.84
C TRP A 58 6.52 -1.47 3.06
N ASN A 59 6.96 -1.89 4.25
CA ASN A 59 7.18 -3.29 4.54
C ASN A 59 6.19 -3.76 5.61
N VAL A 60 5.11 -4.41 5.14
CA VAL A 60 4.06 -4.97 5.99
C VAL A 60 4.55 -6.18 6.79
N ASN A 61 5.55 -6.90 6.28
CA ASN A 61 6.13 -8.06 6.96
C ASN A 61 6.82 -7.67 8.28
N LYS A 62 7.18 -6.40 8.49
CA LYS A 62 7.71 -5.93 9.79
C LYS A 62 6.68 -6.03 10.93
N PHE A 63 5.40 -6.05 10.60
CA PHE A 63 4.31 -6.15 11.57
C PHE A 63 3.80 -7.58 11.74
N LEU A 64 4.30 -8.52 10.92
CA LEU A 64 3.92 -9.92 10.96
C LEU A 64 5.01 -10.71 11.71
N PRO A 65 4.66 -11.49 12.74
CA PRO A 65 5.63 -12.30 13.46
C PRO A 65 6.17 -13.43 12.57
N GLY A 66 7.46 -13.36 12.24
CA GLY A 66 8.30 -14.53 11.96
C GLY A 66 8.01 -15.36 10.70
N THR A 67 7.48 -14.78 9.61
CA THR A 67 7.44 -15.49 8.33
C THR A 67 8.63 -15.12 7.45
N SER A 68 9.64 -15.99 7.46
CA SER A 68 10.26 -16.42 6.21
C SER A 68 9.16 -17.00 5.32
N ALA A 69 8.39 -16.14 4.64
CA ALA A 69 7.48 -16.59 3.61
C ALA A 69 8.32 -17.20 2.48
N PRO A 70 7.96 -18.37 1.92
CA PRO A 70 8.65 -18.90 0.75
C PRO A 70 8.58 -17.88 -0.39
N ASP A 71 9.69 -17.72 -1.12
CA ASP A 71 9.92 -16.82 -2.27
C ASP A 71 8.94 -16.96 -3.44
N ASN A 72 7.85 -17.71 -3.28
CA ASN A 72 6.84 -17.88 -4.30
C ASN A 72 5.92 -16.65 -4.28
N PRO A 73 5.89 -15.83 -5.35
CA PRO A 73 4.90 -14.78 -5.47
C PRO A 73 3.51 -15.43 -5.42
N PRO A 74 2.57 -14.91 -4.62
CA PRO A 74 1.20 -15.40 -4.64
C PRO A 74 0.68 -15.26 -6.07
N GLU A 75 0.11 -16.35 -6.59
CA GLU A 75 -0.65 -16.40 -7.83
C GLU A 75 -1.51 -15.13 -7.91
N GLU A 76 -1.27 -14.29 -8.93
CA GLU A 76 -2.02 -13.06 -9.12
C GLU A 76 -3.49 -13.44 -9.28
N ARG A 77 -4.26 -13.39 -8.19
CA ARG A 77 -5.71 -13.36 -8.30
C ARG A 77 -6.05 -12.08 -9.03
N ASN A 78 -6.49 -12.26 -10.26
CA ASN A 78 -6.97 -11.20 -11.11
C ASN A 78 -8.28 -10.67 -10.48
N TYR A 79 -8.23 -9.46 -9.94
CA TYR A 79 -9.39 -8.75 -9.40
C TYR A 79 -9.95 -7.79 -10.47
N ASP A 80 -10.08 -8.30 -11.70
CA ASP A 80 -10.83 -7.67 -12.79
C ASP A 80 -12.35 -7.76 -12.53
#